data_AF-A0A952XER4-F1
#
_entry.id   AF-A0A952XER4-F1
#
_cell.length_a   1.000
_cell.length_b   1.000
_cell.length_c   1.000
_cell.angle_alpha   90.00
_cell.angle_beta   90.00
_cell.angle_gamma   90.00
#
_symmetry.space_group_name_H-M   'P 1'
#
loop_
_entity.id
_entity.type
_entity.pdbx_description
1 polymer ?
#
loop_
_entity_poly.entity_id
_entity_poly.type
_entity_poly.pdbx_seq_one_letter_code
_entity_poly.pdbx_strand_id
1 'polypeptide(L)'
;MFPAALALLLALAPCVAHAVDEASMRRSAELGERGIETAAAGDLPAAQWLLERAIAANPANARAYAHLGSVHQSKGDTRLARKYYGIALEIDPTEPDALNRLAQLDIAQGNRAAAEQRLRILRFHCENCVQTQELARLLSSGTAAPLEP
;
A
#
# COMPACT_ATOMS: atom_id res chain seq x y z
N MET A 1 -33.08 -48.60 37.38
CA MET A 1 -32.64 -47.45 38.18
C MET A 1 -31.34 -46.94 37.55
N PHE A 2 -31.38 -45.69 37.07
CA PHE A 2 -30.43 -44.86 36.29
C PHE A 2 -28.91 -45.06 36.54
N PRO A 3 -28.00 -44.79 35.56
CA PRO A 3 -27.85 -43.46 34.94
C PRO A 3 -27.71 -43.47 33.41
N ALA A 4 -28.49 -42.61 32.73
CA ALA A 4 -28.16 -41.22 32.38
C ALA A 4 -27.41 -41.16 31.04
N ALA A 5 -28.18 -40.84 30.02
CA ALA A 5 -27.75 -40.66 28.66
C ALA A 5 -26.71 -39.55 28.54
N LEU A 6 -25.57 -39.93 27.97
CA LEU A 6 -24.71 -39.20 27.04
C LEU A 6 -25.30 -37.87 26.53
N ALA A 7 -25.01 -36.76 27.21
CA ALA A 7 -25.18 -35.42 26.66
C ALA A 7 -23.88 -35.01 25.97
N LEU A 8 -23.80 -35.36 24.70
CA LEU A 8 -22.78 -34.96 23.75
C LEU A 8 -22.85 -33.42 23.55
N LEU A 9 -22.00 -32.67 24.25
CA LEU A 9 -21.81 -31.23 24.02
C LEU A 9 -21.01 -31.02 22.72
N LEU A 10 -21.68 -31.14 21.57
CA LEU A 10 -21.15 -30.70 20.29
C LEU A 10 -21.45 -29.22 20.06
N ALA A 11 -20.35 -28.45 20.08
CA ALA A 11 -20.04 -27.32 19.21
C ALA A 11 -21.06 -26.18 19.04
N LEU A 12 -20.74 -25.05 19.67
CA LEU A 12 -20.79 -23.74 19.00
C LEU A 12 -19.47 -23.01 19.27
N ALA A 13 -18.36 -23.53 18.74
CA ALA A 13 -17.25 -22.64 18.44
C ALA A 13 -17.76 -21.69 17.35
N PRO A 14 -17.77 -20.37 17.56
CA PRO A 14 -18.27 -19.45 16.55
C PRO A 14 -17.52 -19.69 15.25
N CYS A 15 -18.27 -19.61 14.16
CA CYS A 15 -17.81 -19.68 12.78
C CYS A 15 -16.93 -18.45 12.49
N VAL A 16 -15.77 -18.34 13.14
CA VAL A 16 -14.76 -17.34 12.82
C VAL A 16 -13.78 -18.05 11.90
N ALA A 17 -14.18 -18.14 10.63
CA ALA A 17 -13.20 -17.98 9.57
C ALA A 17 -12.34 -16.76 9.99
N HIS A 18 -11.05 -17.00 10.23
CA HIS A 18 -10.16 -16.03 10.84
C HIS A 18 -10.17 -14.75 10.01
N ALA A 19 -10.93 -13.76 10.50
CA ALA A 19 -10.64 -12.37 10.28
C ALA A 19 -9.14 -12.22 10.54
N VAL A 20 -8.41 -11.71 9.55
CA VAL A 20 -7.03 -11.24 9.74
C VAL A 20 -7.00 -10.52 11.09
N ASP A 21 -6.11 -10.95 11.99
CA ASP A 21 -6.14 -10.53 13.39
C ASP A 21 -6.26 -9.00 13.49
N GLU A 22 -7.38 -8.51 14.03
CA GLU A 22 -7.69 -7.07 14.08
C GLU A 22 -6.62 -6.30 14.86
N ALA A 23 -5.97 -6.95 15.83
CA ALA A 23 -4.83 -6.38 16.54
C ALA A 23 -3.62 -6.22 15.60
N SER A 24 -3.33 -7.22 14.77
CA SER A 24 -2.29 -7.17 13.74
C SER A 24 -2.55 -6.09 12.68
N MET A 25 -3.81 -5.93 12.22
CA MET A 25 -4.18 -4.84 11.30
C MET A 25 -3.97 -3.46 11.93
N ARG A 26 -4.44 -3.25 13.16
CA ARG A 26 -4.26 -1.98 13.87
C ARG A 26 -2.80 -1.66 14.13
N ARG A 27 -2.02 -2.64 14.58
CA ARG A 27 -0.57 -2.50 14.76
C ARG A 27 0.13 -2.15 13.46
N SER A 28 -0.24 -2.81 12.37
CA SER A 28 0.30 -2.51 11.05
C SER A 28 -0.02 -1.09 10.62
N ALA A 29 -1.27 -0.64 10.80
CA ALA A 29 -1.68 0.72 10.48
C ALA A 29 -0.89 1.76 11.29
N GLU A 30 -0.78 1.58 12.60
CA GLU A 30 -0.02 2.50 13.48
C GLU A 30 1.46 2.59 13.08
N LEU A 31 2.11 1.44 12.86
CA LEU A 31 3.50 1.39 12.39
C LEU A 31 3.65 2.04 11.01
N GLY A 32 2.66 1.82 10.13
CA GLY A 32 2.58 2.40 8.80
C GLY A 32 2.54 3.93 8.86
N GLU A 33 1.58 4.51 9.59
CA GLU A 33 1.44 5.96 9.73
C GLU A 33 2.72 6.59 10.30
N ARG A 34 3.29 6.01 11.37
CA ARG A 34 4.56 6.48 11.91
C ARG A 34 5.69 6.41 10.89
N GLY A 35 5.75 5.34 10.09
CA GLY A 35 6.73 5.19 9.02
C GLY A 35 6.59 6.27 7.95
N ILE A 36 5.36 6.64 7.60
CA ILE A 36 5.05 7.70 6.63
C ILE A 36 5.49 9.07 7.16
N GLU A 37 5.14 9.40 8.41
CA GLU A 37 5.55 10.64 9.07
C GLU A 37 7.08 10.75 9.16
N THR A 38 7.73 9.64 9.51
CA THR A 38 9.20 9.57 9.61
C THR A 38 9.87 9.75 8.25
N ALA A 39 9.28 9.21 7.17
CA ALA A 39 9.76 9.44 5.82
C ALA A 39 9.60 10.92 5.40
N ALA A 40 8.47 11.54 5.74
CA ALA A 40 8.24 12.96 5.47
C ALA A 40 9.21 13.87 6.25
N ALA A 41 9.68 13.42 7.41
CA ALA A 41 10.73 14.09 8.18
C ALA A 41 12.16 13.84 7.64
N GLY A 42 12.33 13.01 6.60
CA GLY A 42 13.60 12.74 5.94
C GLY A 42 14.42 11.59 6.54
N ASP A 43 13.97 10.95 7.62
CA ASP A 43 14.66 9.79 8.20
C ASP A 43 14.25 8.50 7.47
N LEU A 44 14.79 8.34 6.26
CA LEU A 44 14.51 7.18 5.39
C LEU A 44 14.91 5.83 6.02
N PRO A 45 16.01 5.69 6.80
CA PRO A 45 16.31 4.47 7.53
C PRO A 45 15.23 4.09 8.56
N ALA A 46 14.81 5.03 9.41
CA ALA A 46 13.79 4.74 10.43
C ALA A 46 12.42 4.50 9.79
N ALA A 47 12.07 5.22 8.73
CA ALA A 47 10.86 5.00 7.96
C ALA A 47 10.80 3.58 7.38
N GLN A 48 11.88 3.12 6.73
CA GLN A 48 11.96 1.77 6.19
C GLN A 48 11.71 0.73 7.29
N TRP A 49 12.38 0.87 8.45
CA TRP A 49 12.23 -0.05 9.57
C TRP A 49 10.79 -0.12 10.09
N LEU A 50 10.11 1.03 10.21
CA LEU A 50 8.71 1.10 10.64
C LEU A 50 7.77 0.43 9.63
N LEU A 51 7.96 0.69 8.34
CA LEU A 51 7.15 0.14 7.26
C LEU A 51 7.36 -1.38 7.11
N GLU A 52 8.58 -1.88 7.26
CA GLU A 52 8.86 -3.32 7.28
C GLU A 52 8.16 -4.02 8.44
N ARG A 53 8.11 -3.39 9.62
CA ARG A 53 7.35 -3.92 10.77
C ARG A 53 5.85 -3.82 10.56
N ALA A 54 5.36 -2.78 9.89
CA ALA A 54 3.96 -2.68 9.51
C ALA A 54 3.58 -3.87 8.60
N ILE A 55 4.42 -4.18 7.61
CA ILE A 55 4.24 -5.32 6.71
C ILE A 55 4.34 -6.65 7.46
N ALA A 56 5.29 -6.79 8.38
CA ALA A 56 5.42 -8.01 9.19
C ALA A 56 4.20 -8.22 10.10
N ALA A 57 3.59 -7.15 10.60
CA ALA A 57 2.35 -7.22 11.37
C ALA A 57 1.15 -7.57 10.49
N ASN A 58 1.03 -6.98 9.29
CA ASN A 58 -0.01 -7.33 8.34
C ASN A 58 0.54 -7.36 6.91
N PRO A 59 0.80 -8.56 6.37
CA PRO A 59 1.29 -8.72 5.00
C PRO A 59 0.31 -8.27 3.90
N ALA A 60 -0.95 -7.96 4.25
CA ALA A 60 -1.95 -7.41 3.34
C ALA A 60 -2.10 -5.88 3.46
N ASN A 61 -1.15 -5.18 4.10
CA ASN A 61 -1.17 -3.71 4.15
C ASN A 61 -0.57 -3.10 2.87
N ALA A 62 -1.40 -2.91 1.84
CA ALA A 62 -1.00 -2.33 0.56
C ALA A 62 -0.33 -0.95 0.73
N ARG A 63 -0.88 -0.09 1.59
CA ARG A 63 -0.35 1.26 1.85
C ARG A 63 1.06 1.22 2.42
N ALA A 64 1.36 0.28 3.33
CA ALA A 64 2.72 0.13 3.86
C ALA A 64 3.73 -0.28 2.76
N TYR A 65 3.34 -1.15 1.83
CA TYR A 65 4.17 -1.47 0.65
C TYR A 65 4.35 -0.26 -0.27
N ALA A 66 3.29 0.52 -0.51
CA ALA A 66 3.39 1.72 -1.33
C ALA A 66 4.39 2.72 -0.73
N HIS A 67 4.31 2.99 0.57
CA HIS A 67 5.26 3.90 1.21
C HIS A 67 6.67 3.31 1.32
N LEU A 68 6.84 2.00 1.47
CA LEU A 68 8.16 1.37 1.39
C LEU A 68 8.77 1.55 0.00
N GLY A 69 7.94 1.45 -1.05
CA GLY A 69 8.33 1.82 -2.41
C GLY A 69 8.80 3.27 -2.50
N SER A 70 8.09 4.21 -1.88
CA SER A 70 8.50 5.63 -1.81
C SER A 70 9.85 5.82 -1.13
N VAL A 71 10.09 5.13 -0.02
CA VAL A 71 11.37 5.21 0.69
C VAL A 71 12.52 4.73 -0.21
N HIS A 72 12.32 3.65 -0.95
CA HIS A 72 13.33 3.19 -1.92
C HIS A 72 13.49 4.13 -3.12
N GLN A 73 12.41 4.77 -3.57
CA GLN A 73 12.49 5.76 -4.65
C GLN A 73 13.37 6.95 -4.23
N SER A 74 13.18 7.49 -3.01
CA SER A 74 14.01 8.57 -2.44
C SER A 74 15.46 8.14 -2.18
N LYS A 75 15.73 6.84 -2.08
CA LYS A 75 17.12 6.32 -2.03
C LYS A 75 17.76 6.17 -3.42
N GLY A 76 17.02 6.45 -4.50
CA GLY A 76 17.45 6.20 -5.87
C GLY A 76 17.28 4.75 -6.33
N ASP A 77 16.71 3.87 -5.49
CA ASP A 77 16.49 2.45 -5.79
C ASP A 77 15.21 2.23 -6.61
N THR A 78 15.10 2.86 -7.78
CA THR A 78 13.89 2.84 -8.62
C THR A 78 13.38 1.43 -8.95
N ARG A 79 14.28 0.45 -9.13
CA ARG A 79 13.93 -0.95 -9.37
C ARG A 79 13.16 -1.54 -8.19
N LEU A 80 13.61 -1.26 -6.97
CA LEU A 80 12.99 -1.78 -5.76
C LEU A 80 11.71 -1.03 -5.42
N ALA A 81 11.68 0.29 -5.66
CA ALA A 81 10.46 1.10 -5.59
C ALA A 81 9.33 0.51 -6.47
N ARG A 82 9.62 0.27 -7.75
CA ARG A 82 8.68 -0.34 -8.70
C ARG A 82 8.17 -1.70 -8.23
N LYS A 83 9.05 -2.53 -7.64
CA LYS A 83 8.66 -3.84 -7.08
C LYS A 83 7.64 -3.67 -5.95
N TYR A 84 7.90 -2.79 -4.99
CA TYR A 84 7.01 -2.60 -3.85
C TYR A 84 5.68 -1.95 -4.21
N TYR A 85 5.66 -0.99 -5.15
CA TYR A 85 4.39 -0.50 -5.68
C TYR A 85 3.60 -1.60 -6.40
N GLY A 86 4.29 -2.49 -7.13
CA GLY A 86 3.66 -3.65 -7.76
C GLY A 86 2.97 -4.54 -6.73
N ILE A 87 3.66 -4.88 -5.64
CA ILE A 87 3.08 -5.66 -4.53
C ILE A 87 1.88 -4.94 -3.91
N ALA A 88 1.96 -3.62 -3.70
CA ALA A 88 0.83 -2.84 -3.19
C ALA A 88 -0.41 -2.99 -4.09
N LEU A 89 -0.23 -2.94 -5.42
CA LEU A 89 -1.32 -3.12 -6.39
C LEU A 89 -1.79 -4.57 -6.59
N GLU A 90 -0.96 -5.55 -6.25
CA GLU A 90 -1.39 -6.96 -6.18
C GLU A 90 -2.33 -7.19 -4.98
N ILE A 91 -2.10 -6.47 -3.87
CA ILE A 91 -2.92 -6.54 -2.65
C ILE A 91 -4.19 -5.69 -2.81
N ASP A 92 -4.03 -4.43 -3.22
CA ASP A 92 -5.12 -3.48 -3.48
C ASP A 92 -4.89 -2.81 -4.86
N PRO A 93 -5.59 -3.28 -5.91
CA PRO A 93 -5.48 -2.71 -7.26
C PRO A 93 -5.86 -1.23 -7.36
N THR A 94 -6.48 -0.67 -6.32
CA THR A 94 -6.98 0.70 -6.30
C THR A 94 -6.15 1.63 -5.42
N GLU A 95 -5.07 1.14 -4.80
CA GLU A 95 -4.23 1.91 -3.87
C GLU A 95 -3.69 3.20 -4.56
N PRO A 96 -4.20 4.40 -4.19
CA PRO A 96 -3.86 5.63 -4.88
C PRO A 96 -2.38 5.97 -4.93
N ASP A 97 -1.62 5.77 -3.84
CA ASP A 97 -0.20 6.17 -3.81
C ASP A 97 0.63 5.28 -4.72
N ALA A 98 0.40 3.97 -4.71
CA ALA A 98 1.06 3.05 -5.62
C ALA A 98 0.74 3.32 -7.11
N LEU A 99 -0.53 3.61 -7.44
CA LEU A 99 -0.94 3.99 -8.80
C LEU A 99 -0.25 5.28 -9.26
N ASN A 100 -0.26 6.31 -8.43
CA ASN A 100 0.37 7.60 -8.74
C ASN A 100 1.87 7.44 -8.95
N ARG A 101 2.58 6.81 -8.01
CA ARG A 101 4.05 6.69 -8.08
C ARG A 101 4.51 5.81 -9.24
N LEU A 102 3.83 4.70 -9.53
CA LEU A 102 4.14 3.92 -10.74
C LEU A 102 3.87 4.70 -12.02
N ALA A 103 2.81 5.50 -12.07
CA ALA A 103 2.54 6.34 -13.22
C ALA A 103 3.64 7.39 -13.44
N GLN A 104 4.17 8.00 -12.38
CA GLN A 104 5.31 8.91 -12.46
C GLN A 104 6.57 8.19 -12.97
N LEU A 105 6.86 6.99 -12.48
CA LEU A 105 7.97 6.16 -12.97
C LEU A 105 7.79 5.79 -14.45
N ASP A 106 6.57 5.50 -14.88
CA ASP A 106 6.28 5.17 -16.27
C ASP A 106 6.45 6.39 -17.19
N ILE A 107 6.04 7.58 -16.76
CA ILE A 107 6.27 8.83 -17.48
C ILE A 107 7.77 9.09 -17.64
N ALA A 108 8.56 8.93 -16.58
CA ALA A 108 10.02 9.11 -16.62
C ALA A 108 10.71 8.12 -17.58
N GLN A 109 10.11 6.94 -17.80
CA GLN A 109 10.59 5.93 -18.74
C GLN A 109 9.99 6.08 -20.16
N GLY A 110 9.23 7.14 -20.42
CA GLY A 110 8.57 7.37 -21.71
C GLY A 110 7.32 6.51 -21.95
N ASN A 111 6.89 5.70 -20.98
CA ASN A 111 5.74 4.82 -21.08
C ASN A 111 4.44 5.52 -20.66
N ARG A 112 4.12 6.63 -21.34
CA ARG A 112 2.98 7.48 -21.02
C ARG A 112 1.63 6.75 -21.03
N ALA A 113 1.44 5.79 -21.94
CA ALA A 113 0.19 5.03 -22.04
C ALA A 113 -0.14 4.26 -20.74
N ALA A 114 0.88 3.70 -20.07
CA ALA A 114 0.72 3.00 -18.81
C ALA A 114 0.34 3.95 -17.66
N ALA A 115 0.85 5.19 -17.67
CA ALA A 115 0.47 6.23 -16.73
C ALA A 115 -0.97 6.71 -16.94
N GLU A 116 -1.40 6.90 -18.19
CA GLU A 116 -2.79 7.25 -18.52
C GLU A 116 -3.78 6.17 -18.10
N GLN A 117 -3.41 4.89 -18.20
CA GLN A 117 -4.22 3.79 -17.68
C GLN A 117 -4.40 3.89 -16.16
N ARG A 118 -3.31 4.14 -15.42
CA ARG A 118 -3.38 4.31 -13.96
C ARG A 118 -4.21 5.53 -13.57
N LEU A 119 -4.12 6.63 -14.31
CA LEU A 119 -4.98 7.80 -14.09
C LEU A 119 -6.47 7.48 -14.28
N ARG A 120 -6.84 6.59 -15.22
CA ARG A 120 -8.24 6.16 -15.37
C ARG A 120 -8.74 5.41 -14.14
N ILE A 121 -7.92 4.52 -13.58
CA ILE A 121 -8.25 3.77 -12.36
C ILE A 121 -8.41 4.76 -11.19
N LEU A 122 -7.45 5.65 -11.01
CA LEU A 122 -7.48 6.71 -9.99
C LEU A 122 -8.74 7.57 -10.09
N ARG A 123 -9.10 8.06 -11.28
CA ARG A 123 -10.31 8.87 -11.48
C ARG A 123 -11.60 8.14 -11.13
N PHE A 124 -11.65 6.83 -11.37
CA PHE A 124 -12.84 6.03 -11.09
C PHE A 124 -13.02 5.77 -9.59
N HIS A 125 -11.94 5.49 -8.86
CA HIS A 125 -12.01 5.14 -7.43
C HIS A 125 -11.77 6.33 -6.48
N CYS A 126 -11.15 7.40 -6.98
CA CYS A 126 -10.58 8.49 -6.18
C CYS A 126 -10.60 9.80 -6.99
N GLU A 127 -11.76 10.25 -7.45
CA GLU A 127 -11.87 11.37 -8.41
C GLU A 127 -11.19 12.66 -7.93
N ASN A 128 -11.34 13.01 -6.65
CA ASN A 128 -10.90 14.31 -6.11
C ASN A 128 -9.71 14.23 -5.15
N CYS A 129 -9.01 13.10 -5.08
CA CYS A 129 -7.83 12.99 -4.21
C CYS A 129 -6.57 13.60 -4.83
N VAL A 130 -5.58 13.85 -3.97
CA VAL A 130 -4.30 14.48 -4.32
C VAL A 130 -3.62 13.75 -5.47
N GLN A 131 -3.61 12.41 -5.44
CA GLN A 131 -3.00 11.54 -6.42
C GLN A 131 -3.60 11.71 -7.82
N THR A 132 -4.93 11.82 -7.92
CA THR A 132 -5.62 12.04 -9.20
C THR A 132 -5.29 13.42 -9.76
N GLN A 133 -5.30 14.45 -8.93
CA GLN A 133 -4.98 15.82 -9.35
C GLN A 133 -3.50 15.96 -9.77
N GLU A 134 -2.59 15.39 -8.99
CA GLU A 134 -1.16 15.40 -9.26
C GLU A 134 -0.84 14.71 -10.59
N LEU A 135 -1.33 13.49 -10.78
CA LEU A 135 -1.06 12.72 -11.99
C LEU A 135 -1.72 13.35 -13.22
N ALA A 136 -2.95 13.87 -13.09
CA ALA A 136 -3.60 14.59 -14.18
C ALA A 136 -2.78 15.82 -14.61
N ARG A 137 -2.31 16.62 -13.65
CA ARG A 137 -1.45 17.78 -13.92
C ARG A 137 -0.16 17.37 -14.63
N LEU A 138 0.51 16.32 -14.16
CA LEU A 138 1.75 15.82 -14.75
C LEU A 138 1.56 15.34 -16.19
N LEU A 139 0.46 14.62 -16.46
CA LEU A 139 0.14 14.17 -17.81
C LEU A 139 -0.28 15.33 -18.72
N SER A 140 -0.87 16.40 -18.21
CA SER A 140 -1.24 17.59 -18.98
C SER A 140 -0.05 18.52 -19.27
N SER A 141 0.96 18.59 -18.40
CA SER A 141 2.09 19.52 -18.55
C SER A 141 3.14 19.10 -19.58
N GLY A 142 3.06 17.87 -20.12
CA GLY A 142 3.99 17.36 -21.13
C GLY A 142 5.44 17.16 -20.63
N THR A 143 5.70 17.35 -19.34
CA THR A 143 7.05 17.31 -18.75
C THR A 143 7.18 16.15 -17.78
N ALA A 144 8.02 15.18 -18.12
CA ALA A 144 8.63 14.29 -17.14
C ALA A 144 9.57 15.15 -16.27
N ALA A 145 9.08 15.67 -15.15
CA ALA A 145 9.97 16.30 -14.18
C ALA A 145 10.93 15.23 -13.63
N PRO A 146 12.25 15.51 -13.54
CA PRO A 146 13.19 14.57 -12.94
C PRO A 146 12.76 14.28 -11.50
N LEU A 147 12.85 13.01 -11.10
CA LEU A 147 12.68 12.62 -9.70
C LEU A 147 13.81 13.29 -8.91
N GLU A 148 13.49 14.36 -8.17
CA GLU A 148 14.44 14.98 -7.25
C GLU A 148 14.78 13.99 -6.13
N PRO A 149 16.06 13.96 -5.70
CA PRO A 149 16.60 12.97 -4.77
C PRO A 149 15.97 13.02 -3.37
#